data_AF-A0A2E5RIJ7-F1
#
_entry.id   AF-A0A2E5RIJ7-F1
#
_cell.length_a   1.000
_cell.length_b   1.000
_cell.length_c   1.000
_cell.angle_alpha   90.00
_cell.angle_beta   90.00
_cell.angle_gamma   90.00
#
_symmetry.space_group_name_H-M   'P 1'
#
loop_
_entity.id
_entity.type
_entity.pdbx_description
1 polymer ?
#
loop_
_entity_poly.entity_id
_entity_poly.type
_entity_poly.pdbx_seq_one_letter_code
_entity_poly.pdbx_strand_id
1 'polypeptide(L)'
;MYTIYADYNKEDISLLEKYRSPSSHESMFKGIPMELYEKVTRLLPMKDRRIRFRGKSKAGYVRPVMYVHKDFADTFAIYYDNETVLKLGRP
;
A
#
# COMPACT_ATOMS: atom_id res chain seq x y z
N MET A 1 15.36 12.69 -6.38
CA MET A 1 13.89 12.52 -6.45
C MET A 1 13.53 11.95 -7.80
N TYR A 2 12.97 10.74 -7.83
CA TYR A 2 12.60 9.98 -9.03
C TYR A 2 11.07 9.98 -9.13
N THR A 3 10.54 10.31 -10.30
CA THR A 3 9.10 10.27 -10.55
C THR A 3 8.75 9.05 -11.37
N ILE A 4 7.81 8.25 -10.89
CA ILE A 4 7.25 7.12 -11.63
C ILE A 4 5.86 7.52 -12.08
N TYR A 5 5.62 7.46 -13.39
CA TYR A 5 4.30 7.62 -13.98
C TYR A 5 3.71 6.26 -14.26
N ALA A 6 2.63 5.96 -13.56
CA ALA A 6 1.88 4.73 -13.64
C ALA A 6 0.63 4.95 -14.50
N ASP A 7 0.74 4.61 -15.78
CA ASP A 7 -0.31 4.83 -16.79
C ASP A 7 -1.37 3.73 -16.73
N TYR A 8 -2.17 3.73 -15.66
CA TYR A 8 -3.25 2.75 -15.45
C TYR A 8 -4.59 3.22 -16.05
N ASN A 9 -5.51 2.27 -16.23
CA ASN A 9 -6.90 2.58 -16.60
C ASN A 9 -7.63 3.33 -15.46
N LYS A 10 -8.81 3.88 -15.76
CA LYS A 10 -9.58 4.69 -14.80
C LYS A 10 -10.03 3.89 -13.58
N GLU A 11 -10.35 2.62 -13.77
CA GLU A 11 -10.83 1.72 -12.73
C GLU A 11 -9.74 1.44 -11.67
N ASP A 12 -8.52 1.17 -12.12
CA ASP A 12 -7.37 0.89 -11.26
C ASP A 12 -6.85 2.17 -10.58
N ILE A 13 -6.90 3.32 -11.25
CA ILE A 13 -6.62 4.61 -10.60
C ILE A 13 -7.64 4.86 -9.49
N SER A 14 -8.94 4.72 -9.78
CA SER A 14 -10.02 4.90 -8.79
C SER A 14 -9.87 3.96 -7.59
N LEU A 15 -9.49 2.71 -7.84
CA LEU A 15 -9.20 1.74 -6.80
C LEU A 15 -8.05 2.20 -5.89
N LEU A 16 -6.93 2.64 -6.45
CA LEU A 16 -5.77 3.07 -5.69
C LEU A 16 -6.03 4.38 -4.92
N GLU A 17 -6.71 5.34 -5.54
CA GLU A 17 -7.05 6.62 -4.91
C GLU A 17 -8.01 6.46 -3.72
N LYS A 18 -8.90 5.46 -3.73
CA LYS A 18 -9.73 5.11 -2.56
C LYS A 18 -8.90 4.85 -1.30
N TYR A 19 -7.66 4.37 -1.45
CA TYR A 19 -6.75 4.06 -0.35
C TYR A 19 -5.60 5.05 -0.22
N ARG A 20 -5.65 6.18 -0.95
CA ARG A 20 -4.63 7.22 -0.89
C ARG A 20 -4.51 7.74 0.54
N SER A 21 -3.28 7.76 1.04
CA SER A 21 -3.00 8.36 2.33
C SER A 21 -3.06 9.89 2.24
N PRO A 22 -3.50 10.58 3.31
CA PRO A 22 -3.38 12.03 3.38
C PRO A 22 -1.91 12.46 3.25
N SER A 23 -1.67 13.66 2.74
CA SER A 23 -0.32 14.21 2.52
C SER A 23 0.54 14.32 3.79
N SER A 24 -0.09 14.35 4.97
CA SER A 24 0.59 14.37 6.27
C SER A 24 1.11 12.99 6.74
N HIS A 25 0.84 11.91 5.99
CA HIS A 25 1.29 10.57 6.30
C HIS A 25 2.46 10.16 5.41
N GLU A 26 3.43 9.43 5.97
CA GLU A 26 4.55 8.86 5.21
C GLU A 26 4.13 7.72 4.25
N SER A 27 3.03 7.01 4.55
CA SER A 27 2.51 5.99 3.64
C SER A 27 1.92 6.64 2.41
N MET A 28 2.04 5.99 1.24
CA MET A 28 1.37 6.45 0.04
C MET A 28 -0.06 5.93 -0.04
N PHE A 29 -0.25 4.65 0.27
CA PHE A 29 -1.56 4.01 0.35
C PHE A 29 -1.69 3.27 1.69
N LYS A 30 -2.85 3.32 2.34
CA LYS A 30 -3.05 2.67 3.65
C LYS A 30 -4.46 2.15 3.82
N GLY A 31 -4.61 1.12 4.67
CA GLY A 31 -5.91 0.52 4.98
C GLY A 31 -6.46 -0.35 3.83
N ILE A 32 -5.59 -0.85 2.96
CA ILE A 32 -5.97 -1.69 1.83
C ILE A 32 -6.31 -3.09 2.37
N PRO A 33 -7.51 -3.63 2.14
CA PRO A 33 -7.88 -4.97 2.55
C PRO A 33 -6.93 -6.04 1.99
N MET A 34 -6.63 -7.08 2.78
CA MET A 34 -5.72 -8.16 2.35
C MET A 34 -6.23 -8.93 1.11
N GLU A 35 -7.55 -8.96 0.88
CA GLU A 35 -8.17 -9.51 -0.34
C GLU A 35 -7.67 -8.84 -1.64
N LEU A 36 -7.23 -7.57 -1.56
CA LEU A 36 -6.69 -6.82 -2.71
C LEU A 36 -5.18 -6.91 -2.83
N TYR A 37 -4.49 -7.67 -1.95
CA TYR A 37 -3.04 -7.69 -1.87
C TYR A 37 -2.38 -7.99 -3.21
N GLU A 38 -2.79 -9.07 -3.88
CA GLU A 38 -2.20 -9.46 -5.16
C GLU A 38 -2.45 -8.44 -6.26
N LYS A 39 -3.69 -7.94 -6.36
CA LYS A 39 -4.05 -6.94 -7.38
C LYS A 39 -3.22 -5.67 -7.22
N VAL A 40 -3.20 -5.09 -6.02
CA VAL A 40 -2.53 -3.82 -5.76
C VAL A 40 -1.01 -3.94 -5.88
N THR A 41 -0.41 -5.02 -5.39
CA THR A 41 1.05 -5.21 -5.46
C THR A 41 1.55 -5.53 -6.87
N ARG A 42 0.70 -6.03 -7.76
CA ARG A 42 1.01 -6.17 -9.20
C ARG A 42 0.84 -4.89 -9.98
N LEU A 43 -0.13 -4.04 -9.61
CA LEU A 43 -0.29 -2.73 -10.23
C LEU A 43 0.93 -1.87 -9.95
N LEU A 44 1.30 -1.76 -8.68
CA LEU A 44 2.29 -0.79 -8.22
C LEU A 44 3.75 -1.22 -8.52
N PRO A 45 4.65 -0.28 -8.83
CA PRO A 45 6.07 -0.59 -9.04
C PRO A 45 6.72 -1.22 -7.80
N MET A 46 7.61 -2.18 -8.02
CA MET A 46 8.34 -2.85 -6.93
C MET A 46 9.52 -2.03 -6.40
N LYS A 47 10.11 -1.18 -7.25
CA LYS A 47 11.28 -0.37 -6.89
C LYS A 47 10.95 0.52 -5.68
N ASP A 48 11.80 0.45 -4.66
CA ASP A 48 11.73 1.23 -3.42
C ASP A 48 10.39 1.11 -2.65
N ARG A 49 9.62 0.06 -2.97
CA ARG A 49 8.33 -0.19 -2.36
C ARG A 49 8.49 -1.01 -1.09
N ARG A 50 7.96 -0.49 0.02
CA ARG A 50 7.84 -1.21 1.29
C ARG A 50 6.38 -1.47 1.64
N ILE A 51 6.06 -2.70 2.01
CA ILE A 51 4.71 -3.09 2.46
C ILE A 51 4.71 -3.30 3.97
N ARG A 52 3.71 -2.72 4.65
CA ARG A 52 3.46 -2.96 6.08
C ARG A 52 2.07 -3.55 6.29
N PHE A 53 2.03 -4.74 6.86
CA PHE A 53 0.80 -5.40 7.29
C PHE A 53 0.28 -4.83 8.61
N ARG A 54 -1.05 -4.78 8.74
CA ARG A 54 -1.79 -4.25 9.90
C ARG A 54 -2.95 -5.18 10.24
N GLY A 55 -3.27 -5.26 11.52
CA GLY A 55 -4.34 -6.11 12.04
C GLY A 55 -4.32 -6.15 13.56
N LYS A 56 -5.30 -6.82 14.17
CA LYS A 56 -5.40 -7.01 15.63
C LYS A 56 -4.99 -8.42 16.04
N SER A 57 -4.79 -8.63 17.34
CA SER A 57 -4.68 -9.99 17.91
C SER A 57 -5.97 -10.77 17.65
N LYS A 58 -5.85 -12.07 17.40
CA LYS A 58 -6.96 -13.00 17.13
C LYS A 58 -6.82 -14.23 18.03
N ALA A 59 -7.86 -15.06 18.11
CA ALA A 59 -7.74 -16.35 18.80
C ALA A 59 -6.58 -17.16 18.20
N GLY A 60 -5.64 -17.61 19.02
CA GLY A 60 -4.43 -18.31 18.58
C GLY A 60 -3.33 -17.43 17.97
N TYR A 61 -3.51 -16.10 17.91
CA TYR A 61 -2.52 -15.17 17.39
C TYR A 61 -2.40 -13.90 18.23
N VAL A 62 -1.30 -13.79 18.96
CA VAL A 62 -0.93 -12.56 19.70
C VAL A 62 -0.08 -11.68 18.79
N ARG A 63 -0.60 -10.50 18.45
CA ARG A 63 0.12 -9.56 17.57
C ARG A 63 1.40 -9.04 18.25
N PRO A 64 2.57 -9.13 17.58
CA PRO A 64 3.77 -8.41 17.98
C PRO A 64 3.57 -6.89 17.94
N VAL A 65 4.25 -6.16 18.83
CA VAL A 65 4.11 -4.69 18.92
C VAL A 65 4.44 -4.00 17.59
N MET A 66 5.53 -4.45 16.93
CA MET A 66 6.15 -3.74 15.81
C MET A 66 5.66 -4.18 14.42
N TYR A 67 5.00 -5.34 14.30
CA TYR A 67 4.60 -5.88 13.00
C TYR A 67 3.41 -6.84 13.12
N VAL A 68 2.83 -7.19 11.97
CA VAL A 68 1.79 -8.22 11.85
C VAL A 68 2.25 -9.18 10.76
N HIS A 69 2.17 -10.48 11.03
CA HIS A 69 2.41 -11.50 10.03
C HIS A 69 1.32 -11.46 8.96
N LYS A 70 1.67 -11.66 7.69
CA LYS A 70 0.76 -11.52 6.55
C LYS A 70 -0.53 -12.33 6.73
N ASP A 71 -0.41 -13.57 7.21
CA ASP A 71 -1.52 -14.52 7.33
C ASP A 71 -2.59 -14.10 8.35
N PHE A 72 -2.21 -13.21 9.28
CA PHE A 72 -3.11 -12.69 10.31
C PHE A 72 -3.53 -11.23 10.06
N ALA A 73 -3.01 -10.60 9.00
CA ALA A 73 -3.29 -9.22 8.67
C ALA A 73 -4.73 -9.02 8.19
N ASP A 74 -5.30 -7.87 8.55
CA ASP A 74 -6.61 -7.44 8.07
C ASP A 74 -6.44 -6.48 6.88
N THR A 75 -5.41 -5.63 6.95
CA THR A 75 -5.08 -4.65 5.91
C THR A 75 -3.56 -4.51 5.73
N PHE A 76 -3.15 -3.80 4.69
CA PHE A 76 -1.77 -3.39 4.49
C PHE A 76 -1.66 -1.93 4.04
N ALA A 77 -0.44 -1.41 4.14
CA ALA A 77 -0.04 -0.09 3.68
C ALA A 77 1.18 -0.21 2.78
N ILE A 78 1.27 0.69 1.81
CA ILE A 78 2.38 0.81 0.87
C ILE A 78 3.09 2.13 1.11
N TYR A 79 4.41 2.03 1.21
CA TYR A 79 5.34 3.14 1.32
C TYR A 79 6.25 3.09 0.10
N TYR A 80 6.58 4.26 -0.41
CA TYR A 80 7.75 4.45 -1.26
C TYR A 80 8.77 5.24 -0.46
N ASP A 81 10.06 5.09 -0.78
CA ASP A 81 11.08 5.96 -0.23
C ASP A 81 10.77 7.43 -0.52
N ASN A 82 11.21 8.34 0.35
CA ASN A 82 10.93 9.77 0.27
C ASN A 82 11.47 10.40 -1.02
N GLU A 83 12.43 9.74 -1.68
CA GLU A 83 12.94 10.15 -2.97
C GLU A 83 12.05 9.74 -4.15
N THR A 84 10.99 8.94 -3.95
CA THR A 84 10.14 8.41 -5.02
C THR A 84 8.74 9.03 -5.00
N VAL A 85 8.39 9.71 -6.10
CA VAL A 85 7.05 10.26 -6.34
C VAL A 85 6.32 9.37 -7.34
N LEU A 86 5.25 8.71 -6.91
CA LEU A 86 4.36 7.98 -7.82
C LEU A 86 3.20 8.88 -8.25
N LYS A 87 2.99 8.98 -9.55
CA LYS A 87 1.84 9.62 -10.19
C LYS A 87 0.99 8.55 -10.87
N LEU A 88 -0.32 8.54 -10.56
CA LEU A 88 -1.30 7.65 -11.19
C LEU A 88 -1.88 8.37 -12.41
N GLY A 89 -1.36 8.06 -13.60
CA GLY A 89 -1.66 8.75 -14.86
C GLY A 89 -0.51 9.61 -15.38
N ARG A 90 -0.63 10.02 -16.65
CA ARG A 90 0.30 10.95 -17.31
C ARG A 90 0.04 12.40 -16.84
N PRO A 91 1.08 13.26 -16.83
CA PRO A 91 0.91 14.68 -16.59
C PRO A 91 0.05 15.36 -17.68
#